data_AF-A0A1G4NXK3-F1
#
_entry.id   AF-A0A1G4NXK3-F1
#
_cell.length_a   1.000
_cell.length_b   1.000
_cell.length_c   1.000
_cell.angle_alpha   90.00
_cell.angle_beta   90.00
_cell.angle_gamma   90.00
#
_symmetry.space_group_name_H-M   'P 1'
#
loop_
_entity.id
_entity.type
_entity.pdbx_description
1 polymer ?
#
loop_
_entity_poly.entity_id
_entity_poly.type
_entity_poly.pdbx_seq_one_letter_code
_entity_poly.pdbx_strand_id
1 'polypeptide(L)' 'MLSQEQTNTITKIYQVTSKCPDEIIYNNNKICIIKGFRKVTQNSQVPIVEFYDTTRMWVLPKEMIE' A
#
# COMPACT_ATOMS: atom_id res chain seq x y z
N MET A 1 -8.37 -1.20 11.97
CA MET A 1 -6.91 -1.13 12.18
C MET A 1 -6.32 -2.23 11.31
N LEU A 2 -5.38 -1.95 10.40
CA LEU A 2 -4.89 -3.01 9.52
C LEU A 2 -4.07 -4.03 10.32
N SER A 3 -4.38 -5.31 10.18
CA SER A 3 -3.81 -6.42 10.98
C SER A 3 -2.99 -7.36 10.11
N GLN A 4 -2.10 -8.13 10.74
CA GLN A 4 -1.31 -9.16 10.04
C GLN A 4 -2.16 -10.18 9.28
N GLU A 5 -3.42 -10.36 9.67
CA GLU A 5 -4.38 -11.28 9.04
C GLU A 5 -4.73 -10.87 7.61
N GLN A 6 -4.54 -9.60 7.25
CA GLN A 6 -4.77 -9.09 5.88
C GLN A 6 -3.59 -9.35 4.94
N THR A 7 -2.59 -10.13 5.38
CA THR A 7 -1.49 -10.54 4.50
C THR A 7 -2.02 -11.48 3.41
N ASN A 8 -1.55 -11.27 2.19
CA ASN A 8 -2.00 -11.88 0.93
C ASN A 8 -3.40 -11.49 0.47
N THR A 9 -4.01 -10.45 1.06
CA THR A 9 -5.24 -9.85 0.54
C THR A 9 -4.96 -9.05 -0.74
N ILE A 10 -5.79 -9.26 -1.77
CA ILE A 10 -5.80 -8.46 -2.99
C ILE A 10 -6.59 -7.19 -2.74
N THR A 11 -6.07 -6.05 -3.19
CA THR A 11 -6.64 -4.73 -2.95
C THR A 11 -6.18 -3.76 -4.03
N LYS A 12 -6.71 -2.54 -4.02
CA LYS A 12 -6.34 -1.47 -4.94
C LYS A 12 -5.89 -0.27 -4.12
N ILE A 13 -4.92 0.47 -4.64
CA ILE A 13 -4.47 1.71 -3.99
C ILE A 13 -4.99 2.94 -4.73
N TYR A 14 -5.24 4.00 -3.98
CA TYR A 14 -5.60 5.31 -4.47
C TYR A 14 -4.74 6.39 -3.83
N GLN A 15 -4.02 7.09 -4.69
CA GLN A 15 -3.08 8.14 -4.33
C GLN A 15 -3.55 9.46 -4.92
N VAL A 16 -3.52 10.49 -4.09
CA VAL A 16 -3.92 11.84 -4.51
C VAL A 16 -2.74 12.45 -5.25
N THR A 17 -2.91 12.74 -6.54
CA THR A 17 -1.85 13.24 -7.43
C THR A 17 -1.19 14.52 -6.92
N SER A 18 -1.93 15.42 -6.27
CA SER A 18 -1.36 16.64 -5.68
C SER A 18 -0.52 16.42 -4.41
N LYS A 19 -0.45 15.19 -3.89
CA LYS A 19 0.23 14.85 -2.62
C LYS A 19 1.35 13.83 -2.79
N CYS A 20 1.56 13.32 -4.00
CA CYS A 20 2.51 12.25 -4.29
C CYS A 20 3.45 12.66 -5.43
N PRO A 21 4.76 12.32 -5.37
CA PRO A 21 5.64 12.39 -6.52
C PRO A 21 5.17 11.49 -7.69
N ASP A 22 5.55 11.84 -8.91
CA ASP A 22 5.12 11.13 -10.13
C ASP A 22 5.51 9.64 -10.13
N GLU A 23 6.68 9.31 -9.55
CA GLU A 23 7.16 7.93 -9.42
C GLU A 23 6.25 7.08 -8.54
N ILE A 24 5.60 7.71 -7.56
CA ILE A 24 4.63 7.06 -6.67
C ILE A 24 3.28 6.95 -7.38
N ILE A 25 2.85 8.02 -8.07
CA ILE A 25 1.58 8.09 -8.81
C ILE A 25 1.49 7.02 -9.90
N TYR A 26 2.61 6.54 -10.45
CA TYR A 26 2.63 5.44 -11.42
C TYR A 26 1.81 4.22 -10.98
N ASN A 27 1.71 3.96 -9.67
CA ASN A 27 0.97 2.82 -9.12
C ASN A 27 -0.45 3.16 -8.63
N ASN A 28 -0.88 4.40 -8.79
CA ASN A 28 -2.24 4.83 -8.47
C ASN A 28 -3.26 4.01 -9.26
N ASN A 29 -4.36 3.62 -8.59
CA ASN A 29 -5.43 2.82 -9.17
C ASN A 29 -5.01 1.44 -9.70
N LYS A 30 -3.85 0.91 -9.28
CA LYS A 30 -3.44 -0.46 -9.62
C LYS A 30 -3.84 -1.44 -8.53
N ILE A 31 -4.12 -2.67 -8.97
CA ILE A 31 -4.35 -3.82 -8.10
C ILE A 31 -2.99 -4.29 -7.56
N CYS A 32 -2.97 -4.66 -6.29
CA CYS A 32 -1.79 -5.14 -5.59
C CYS A 32 -2.18 -6.19 -4.54
N ILE A 33 -1.16 -6.85 -3.99
CA ILE A 33 -1.31 -7.82 -2.91
C ILE A 33 -0.59 -7.29 -1.69
N ILE A 34 -1.24 -7.27 -0.52
CA ILE A 34 -0.56 -6.97 0.74
C ILE A 34 0.39 -8.11 1.06
N LYS A 35 1.70 -7.87 1.12
CA LYS A 35 2.71 -8.89 1.45
C LYS A 35 3.13 -8.87 2.91
N GLY A 36 2.75 -7.82 3.65
CA GLY A 36 3.01 -7.70 5.07
C GLY A 36 2.89 -6.25 5.52
N PHE A 37 3.52 -5.96 6.66
CA PHE A 37 3.44 -4.65 7.30
C PHE A 37 4.82 -4.21 7.78
N ARG A 38 5.12 -2.92 7.60
CA ARG A 38 6.32 -2.29 8.13
C ARG A 38 5.93 -1.39 9.30
N LYS A 39 6.56 -1.60 10.46
CA LYS A 39 6.45 -0.68 11.58
C LYS A 39 7.21 0.62 11.26
N VAL A 40 6.53 1.75 11.33
CA VAL A 40 7.08 3.10 11.06
C VAL A 40 7.25 3.93 12.33
N THR A 41 6.41 3.72 13.34
CA THR A 41 6.56 4.30 14.68
C THR A 41 6.19 3.27 15.74
N GLN A 42 6.34 3.61 17.03
CA GLN A 42 6.01 2.70 18.13
C GLN A 42 4.56 2.18 18.04
N ASN A 43 3.64 3.02 17.54
CA ASN A 43 2.19 2.77 17.48
C ASN A 43 1.62 2.77 16.06
N SER A 44 2.46 2.73 15.03
CA SER A 44 2.00 2.79 13.63
C SER A 44 2.77 1.84 12.73
N GLN A 45 2.01 1.19 11.84
CA GLN A 45 2.52 0.35 10.78
C GLN A 45 1.83 0.70 9.46
N VAL A 46 2.54 0.43 8.36
CA VAL A 46 2.05 0.64 7.00
C VAL A 46 2.10 -0.68 6.23
N PRO A 47 1.08 -0.98 5.41
CA PRO A 47 1.13 -2.09 4.46
C PRO A 47 2.35 -2.02 3.55
N ILE A 48 2.93 -3.18 3.29
CA ILE A 48 3.84 -3.42 2.18
C ILE A 48 3.02 -4.13 1.10
N VAL A 49 2.88 -3.52 -0.07
CA VAL A 49 2.14 -4.11 -1.19
C VAL A 49 3.09 -4.51 -2.31
N GLU A 50 2.70 -5.49 -3.10
CA GLU A 50 3.38 -5.96 -4.30
C GLU A 50 2.44 -5.85 -5.50
N PHE A 51 2.92 -5.23 -6.58
CA PHE A 51 2.20 -5.11 -7.85
C PHE A 51 2.58 -6.25 -8.81
N TYR A 52 1.87 -6.31 -9.93
CA TYR A 52 2.09 -7.32 -10.98
C TYR A 52 3.51 -7.29 -11.57
N ASP A 53 4.11 -6.10 -11.66
CA ASP A 53 5.49 -5.92 -12.15
C ASP A 53 6.54 -6.24 -11.09
N THR A 54 6.15 -6.87 -9.98
CA THR A 54 6.97 -7.23 -8.81
C THR A 54 7.50 -6.04 -8.01
N THR A 55 7.14 -4.81 -8.38
CA THR A 55 7.45 -3.62 -7.60
C THR A 55 6.79 -3.75 -6.23
N ARG A 56 7.55 -3.43 -5.18
CA ARG A 56 7.04 -3.36 -3.81
C ARG A 56 7.10 -1.93 -3.31
N MET A 57 6.07 -1.54 -2.57
CA MET A 57 6.03 -0.23 -1.95
C MET A 57 5.35 -0.26 -0.59
N TRP A 58 5.65 0.75 0.23
CA TRP A 58 4.89 1.04 1.44
C TRP A 58 3.75 1.98 1.08
N VAL A 59 2.56 1.69 1.59
CA VAL A 59 1.33 2.45 1.28
C VAL A 59 0.70 2.89 2.59
N LEU A 60 0.13 4.09 2.63
CA LEU A 60 -0.60 4.51 3.82
C LEU A 60 -1.92 3.74 3.92
N PRO A 61 -2.37 3.32 5.12
CA PRO A 61 -3.64 2.60 5.27
C PRO A 61 -4.84 3.28 4.61
N LYS A 62 -4.88 4.60 4.62
CA LYS A 62 -5.96 5.43 4.02
C LYS A 62 -5.97 5.44 2.49
N GLU A 63 -4.88 5.00 1.86
CA GLU A 63 -4.75 4.91 0.40
C GLU A 63 -5.23 3.56 -0.11
N MET A 64 -5.52 2.60 0.77
CA MET A 64 -6.05 1.30 0.41
C MET A 64 -7.56 1.41 0.21
N ILE A 65 -8.05 0.92 -0.94
CA ILE A 65 -9.48 0.77 -1.21
C ILE A 65 -9.82 -0.72 -1.01
N GLU A 66 -10.76 -0.98 -0.10
CA GLU A 66 -11.37 -2.31 0.09
C GLU A 66 -12.26 -2.70 -1.09
#